data_AF-A0A1V2RLB4-F1
#
_entry.id   AF-A0A1V2RLB4-F1
#
_cell.length_a   1.000
_cell.length_b   1.000
_cell.length_c   1.000
_cell.angle_alpha   90.00
_cell.angle_beta   90.00
_cell.angle_gamma   90.00
#
_symmetry.space_group_name_H-M   'P 1'
#
loop_
_entity.id
_entity.type
_entity.pdbx_description
1 polymer ?
#
loop_
_entity_poly.entity_id
_entity_poly.type
_entity_poly.pdbx_seq_one_letter_code
_entity_poly.pdbx_strand_id
1 'polypeptide(L)'
;MEANGAQVNIGAVQAAWDQATGLRQADNNPAALAELAERIAAATDQYGWRELARGTVFLIGGALVEIAVDAPGAEQFRREFTDVLMTKLKRSQFVDLADLPMVRRVVTVALEGRDVVAWRDQAGPVGDSERRALTSALALISDFVDRVDGPGSCERRVLKALGNALD
;
A
#
# COMPACT_ATOMS: atom_id res chain seq x y z
N MET A 1 21.29 0.14 17.10
CA MET A 1 19.94 0.66 17.40
C MET A 1 19.01 -0.22 16.61
N GLU A 2 18.54 -1.31 17.22
CA GLU A 2 17.71 -2.31 16.55
C GLU A 2 16.35 -1.68 16.27
N ALA A 3 16.01 -1.53 14.99
CA ALA A 3 14.66 -1.18 14.57
C ALA A 3 13.78 -2.38 14.91
N ASN A 4 13.07 -2.30 16.03
CA ASN A 4 12.04 -3.26 16.39
C ASN A 4 10.85 -3.00 15.44
N GLY A 5 11.00 -3.47 14.20
CA GLY A 5 10.02 -3.28 13.14
C GLY A 5 8.68 -3.88 13.55
N ALA A 6 7.58 -3.19 13.30
CA ALA A 6 6.26 -3.74 13.59
C ALA A 6 6.08 -5.07 12.86
N GLN A 7 5.94 -6.17 13.62
CA GLN A 7 5.70 -7.48 13.05
C GLN A 7 4.30 -7.52 12.42
N VAL A 8 4.24 -7.93 11.15
CA VAL A 8 3.00 -8.07 10.37
C VAL A 8 2.84 -9.53 9.93
N ASN A 9 1.62 -10.05 9.95
CA ASN A 9 1.28 -11.38 9.50
C ASN A 9 1.45 -11.50 7.97
N ILE A 10 2.31 -12.41 7.52
CA ILE A 10 2.62 -12.61 6.10
C ILE A 10 1.40 -13.00 5.27
N GLY A 11 0.51 -13.84 5.80
CA GLY A 11 -0.73 -14.21 5.12
C GLY A 11 -1.65 -13.00 4.92
N ALA A 12 -1.69 -12.09 5.89
CA ALA A 12 -2.42 -10.82 5.75
C ALA A 12 -1.75 -9.87 4.74
N VAL A 13 -0.42 -9.85 4.67
CA VAL A 13 0.30 -9.08 3.65
C VAL A 13 0.00 -9.62 2.25
N GLN A 14 0.06 -10.94 2.05
CA GLN A 14 -0.27 -11.58 0.78
C GLN A 14 -1.72 -11.29 0.38
N ALA A 15 -2.67 -11.42 1.31
CA ALA A 15 -4.05 -11.07 1.06
C ALA A 15 -4.23 -9.58 0.70
N ALA A 16 -3.51 -8.66 1.36
CA ALA A 16 -3.54 -7.25 1.01
C ALA A 16 -2.97 -6.96 -0.39
N TRP A 17 -1.93 -7.70 -0.80
CA TRP A 17 -1.39 -7.63 -2.15
C TRP A 17 -2.40 -8.13 -3.20
N ASP A 18 -3.08 -9.24 -2.93
CA ASP A 18 -4.12 -9.78 -3.82
C ASP A 18 -5.27 -8.79 -3.99
N GLN A 19 -5.66 -8.09 -2.91
CA GLN A 19 -6.70 -7.07 -2.95
C GLN A 19 -6.31 -5.89 -3.85
N ALA A 20 -5.08 -5.37 -3.71
CA ALA A 20 -4.59 -4.30 -4.57
C ALA A 20 -4.48 -4.74 -6.03
N THR A 21 -4.02 -5.96 -6.28
CA THR A 21 -3.92 -6.53 -7.64
C THR A 21 -5.30 -6.69 -8.28
N GLY A 22 -6.27 -7.23 -7.54
CA GLY A 22 -7.64 -7.36 -8.01
C GLY A 22 -8.28 -6.00 -8.30
N LEU A 23 -7.99 -4.96 -7.50
CA LEU A 23 -8.47 -3.60 -7.77
C LEU A 23 -7.90 -3.03 -9.08
N ARG A 24 -6.61 -3.25 -9.38
CA ARG A 24 -6.02 -2.86 -10.69
C ARG A 24 -6.70 -3.59 -11.86
N GLN A 25 -7.11 -4.84 -11.66
CA GLN A 25 -7.77 -5.63 -12.68
C GLN A 25 -9.23 -5.21 -12.88
N ALA A 26 -9.92 -4.81 -11.80
CA ALA A 26 -11.30 -4.37 -11.83
C ALA A 26 -11.54 -3.12 -12.72
N ASP A 27 -10.54 -2.23 -12.82
CA ASP A 27 -10.58 -1.09 -13.75
C ASP A 27 -10.73 -1.53 -15.23
N ASN A 28 -10.26 -2.73 -15.57
CA ASN A 28 -10.33 -3.28 -16.93
C ASN A 28 -11.38 -4.41 -17.07
N ASN A 29 -11.89 -4.95 -15.97
CA ASN A 29 -12.85 -6.04 -15.94
C ASN A 29 -13.82 -5.88 -14.75
N PRO A 30 -14.99 -5.25 -14.94
CA PRO A 30 -15.97 -5.07 -13.87
C PRO A 30 -16.48 -6.38 -13.24
N ALA A 31 -16.43 -7.50 -13.97
CA ALA A 31 -16.82 -8.81 -13.44
C ALA A 31 -15.84 -9.31 -12.35
N ALA A 32 -14.59 -8.82 -12.36
CA ALA A 32 -13.60 -9.13 -11.33
C ALA A 32 -13.93 -8.50 -9.96
N LEU A 33 -14.87 -7.54 -9.89
CA LEU A 33 -15.28 -6.92 -8.62
C LEU A 33 -15.98 -7.90 -7.68
N ALA A 34 -16.81 -8.81 -8.21
CA ALA A 34 -17.52 -9.80 -7.40
C ALA A 34 -16.55 -10.80 -6.78
N GLU A 35 -15.62 -11.33 -7.59
CA GLU A 35 -14.57 -12.24 -7.12
C GLU A 35 -13.64 -11.55 -6.12
N LEU A 36 -13.28 -10.29 -6.36
CA LEU A 36 -12.50 -9.49 -5.42
C LEU A 36 -13.23 -9.32 -4.08
N ALA A 37 -14.55 -9.08 -4.10
CA ALA A 37 -15.35 -8.94 -2.88
C ALA A 37 -15.35 -10.24 -2.04
N GLU A 38 -15.48 -11.40 -2.68
CA GLU A 38 -15.40 -12.70 -2.00
C GLU A 38 -14.02 -12.93 -1.38
N ARG A 39 -12.94 -12.62 -2.11
CA ARG A 39 -11.57 -12.73 -1.59
C ARG A 39 -11.31 -11.79 -0.42
N ILE A 40 -11.84 -10.56 -0.48
CA ILE A 40 -11.78 -9.60 0.64
C ILE A 40 -12.50 -10.16 1.87
N ALA A 41 -13.70 -10.72 1.69
CA ALA A 41 -14.48 -11.29 2.79
C ALA A 41 -13.75 -12.49 3.44
N ALA A 42 -13.22 -13.42 2.64
CA ALA A 42 -12.47 -14.58 3.13
C ALA A 42 -11.20 -14.15 3.89
N ALA A 43 -10.42 -13.22 3.33
CA ALA A 43 -9.24 -12.70 3.99
C ALA A 43 -9.57 -11.98 5.31
N THR A 44 -10.72 -11.30 5.35
CA THR A 44 -11.21 -10.61 6.55
C THR A 44 -11.56 -11.60 7.65
N ASP A 45 -12.27 -12.67 7.31
CA ASP A 45 -12.63 -13.72 8.28
C ASP A 45 -11.38 -14.39 8.86
N GLN A 46 -10.38 -14.63 8.02
CA GLN A 46 -9.14 -15.31 8.41
C GLN A 46 -8.19 -14.43 9.23
N TYR A 47 -7.94 -13.19 8.82
CA TYR A 47 -6.87 -12.35 9.39
C TYR A 47 -7.40 -11.16 10.19
N GLY A 48 -8.66 -10.79 10.00
CA GLY A 48 -9.24 -9.57 10.55
C GLY A 48 -8.80 -8.29 9.82
N TRP A 49 -9.68 -7.29 9.83
CA TRP A 49 -9.47 -6.03 9.12
C TRP A 49 -8.22 -5.26 9.57
N ARG A 50 -7.87 -5.36 10.85
CA ARG A 50 -6.70 -4.66 11.40
C ARG A 50 -5.42 -5.16 10.77
N GLU A 51 -5.28 -6.48 10.68
CA GLU A 51 -4.04 -7.09 10.18
C GLU A 51 -3.92 -6.93 8.66
N LEU A 52 -5.04 -6.99 7.94
CA LEU A 52 -5.07 -6.65 6.51
C LEU A 52 -4.62 -5.20 6.26
N ALA A 53 -5.10 -4.24 7.05
CA ALA A 53 -4.69 -2.85 6.93
C ALA A 53 -3.20 -2.65 7.23
N ARG A 54 -2.67 -3.32 8.27
CA ARG A 54 -1.22 -3.34 8.56
C ARG A 54 -0.44 -3.94 7.39
N GLY A 55 -0.95 -5.00 6.77
CA GLY A 55 -0.42 -5.58 5.54
C GLY A 55 -0.35 -4.56 4.39
N THR A 56 -1.44 -3.85 4.09
CA THR A 56 -1.45 -2.81 3.05
C THR A 56 -0.43 -1.70 3.33
N VAL A 57 -0.34 -1.23 4.58
CA VAL A 57 0.60 -0.18 4.99
C VAL A 57 2.05 -0.66 4.87
N PHE A 58 2.34 -1.89 5.26
CA PHE A 58 3.64 -2.53 5.07
C PHE A 58 4.06 -2.55 3.59
N LEU A 59 3.13 -2.96 2.71
CA LEU A 59 3.35 -3.00 1.26
C LEU A 59 3.62 -1.63 0.66
N ILE A 60 2.90 -0.59 1.10
CA ILE A 60 3.18 0.80 0.70
C ILE A 60 4.61 1.19 1.10
N GLY A 61 5.01 0.87 2.34
CA GLY A 61 6.37 1.10 2.83
C GLY A 61 7.44 0.43 1.95
N GLY A 62 7.30 -0.88 1.74
CA GLY A 62 8.24 -1.68 0.95
C GLY A 62 8.32 -1.26 -0.52
N ALA A 63 7.18 -0.91 -1.13
CA ALA A 63 7.15 -0.44 -2.51
C ALA A 63 7.82 0.93 -2.68
N LEU A 64 7.74 1.81 -1.69
CA LEU A 64 8.27 3.18 -1.76
C LEU A 64 9.72 3.31 -1.32
N VAL A 65 10.21 2.43 -0.44
CA VAL A 65 11.60 2.42 0.04
C VAL A 65 12.60 2.31 -1.11
N GLU A 66 12.30 1.51 -2.15
CA GLU A 66 13.21 1.35 -3.29
C GLU A 66 13.12 2.50 -4.31
N ILE A 67 12.07 3.32 -4.25
CA ILE A 67 11.87 4.49 -5.13
C ILE A 67 12.50 5.74 -4.50
N ALA A 68 12.51 5.84 -3.18
CA ALA A 68 13.09 6.93 -2.42
C ALA A 68 14.62 6.79 -2.27
N VAL A 69 15.34 6.75 -3.40
CA VAL A 69 16.80 6.73 -3.38
C VAL A 69 17.31 8.11 -2.91
N ASP A 70 18.33 8.14 -2.05
CA ASP A 70 19.05 9.35 -1.62
C ASP A 70 19.90 9.95 -2.76
N ALA A 71 19.23 10.38 -3.81
CA ALA A 71 19.81 11.06 -4.96
C ALA A 71 19.53 12.57 -4.89
N PRO A 72 20.39 13.41 -5.51
CA PRO A 72 20.07 14.82 -5.74
C PRO A 72 18.70 14.96 -6.41
N GLY A 73 17.77 15.70 -5.79
CA GLY A 73 16.40 15.85 -6.28
C GLY A 73 15.37 14.87 -5.70
N ALA A 74 15.78 13.93 -4.84
CA ALA A 74 14.87 12.97 -4.19
C ALA A 74 13.70 13.66 -3.46
N GLU A 75 13.94 14.80 -2.84
CA GLU A 75 12.91 15.56 -2.12
C GLU A 75 11.90 16.23 -3.08
N GLN A 76 12.35 16.69 -4.25
CA GLN A 76 11.44 17.17 -5.29
C GLN A 76 10.61 16.01 -5.86
N PHE A 77 11.26 14.90 -6.18
CA PHE A 77 10.59 13.69 -6.64
C PHE A 77 9.52 13.20 -5.65
N ARG A 78 9.85 13.13 -4.34
CA ARG A 78 8.92 12.72 -3.28
C ARG A 78 7.65 13.57 -3.26
N ARG A 79 7.80 14.89 -3.40
CA ARG A 79 6.66 15.82 -3.46
C ARG A 79 5.82 15.62 -4.72
N GLU A 80 6.45 15.61 -5.89
CA GLU A 80 5.77 15.45 -7.18
C GLU A 80 5.03 14.09 -7.25
N PHE A 81 5.70 13.02 -6.83
CA PHE A 81 5.10 11.69 -6.73
C PHE A 81 3.86 11.69 -5.83
N THR A 82 3.98 12.26 -4.63
CA THR A 82 2.88 12.34 -3.67
C THR A 82 1.70 13.13 -4.25
N ASP A 83 1.96 14.26 -4.92
CA ASP A 83 0.90 15.09 -5.48
C ASP A 83 0.21 14.43 -6.69
N VAL A 84 0.96 13.74 -7.55
CA VAL A 84 0.39 12.93 -8.64
C VAL A 84 -0.47 11.80 -8.07
N LEU A 85 0.02 11.08 -7.05
CA LEU A 85 -0.73 10.00 -6.39
C LEU A 85 -2.04 10.54 -5.79
N MET A 86 -1.99 11.64 -5.04
CA MET A 86 -3.18 12.26 -4.47
C MET A 86 -4.16 12.74 -5.54
N THR A 87 -3.66 13.27 -6.66
CA THR A 87 -4.50 13.70 -7.79
C THR A 87 -5.21 12.52 -8.44
N LYS A 88 -4.55 11.38 -8.59
CA LYS A 88 -5.18 10.15 -9.09
C LYS A 88 -6.21 9.60 -8.12
N LEU A 89 -5.90 9.55 -6.82
CA LEU A 89 -6.82 9.06 -5.79
C LEU A 89 -8.09 9.90 -5.69
N LYS A 90 -8.00 11.23 -5.83
CA LYS A 90 -9.17 12.14 -5.90
C LYS A 90 -10.16 11.81 -7.01
N ARG A 91 -9.71 11.11 -8.07
CA ARG A 91 -10.54 10.71 -9.21
C ARG A 91 -11.07 9.28 -9.07
N SER A 92 -10.63 8.54 -8.05
CA SER A 92 -11.09 7.18 -7.81
C SER A 92 -12.48 7.18 -7.19
N GLN A 93 -13.37 6.34 -7.70
CA GLN A 93 -14.69 6.10 -7.10
C GLN A 93 -14.63 5.31 -5.79
N PHE A 94 -13.47 4.72 -5.47
CA PHE A 94 -13.28 3.86 -4.30
C PHE A 94 -12.75 4.61 -3.07
N VAL A 95 -12.43 5.90 -3.22
CA VAL A 95 -11.72 6.71 -2.22
C VAL A 95 -12.63 7.83 -1.72
N ASP A 96 -12.83 7.91 -0.40
CA ASP A 96 -13.41 9.11 0.21
C ASP A 96 -12.33 10.20 0.31
N LEU A 97 -12.69 11.43 -0.06
CA LEU A 97 -11.79 12.59 0.03
C LEU A 97 -11.33 12.85 1.47
N ALA A 98 -12.15 12.48 2.47
CA ALA A 98 -11.82 12.60 3.88
C ALA A 98 -10.62 11.72 4.31
N ASP A 99 -10.34 10.62 3.59
CA ASP A 99 -9.25 9.70 3.91
C ASP A 99 -7.91 10.12 3.28
N LEU A 100 -7.92 11.02 2.29
CA LEU A 100 -6.72 11.46 1.57
C LEU A 100 -5.61 12.03 2.48
N PRO A 101 -5.91 12.83 3.54
CA PRO A 101 -4.88 13.29 4.47
C PRO A 101 -4.12 12.15 5.14
N MET A 102 -4.82 11.06 5.50
CA MET A 102 -4.20 9.90 6.13
C MET A 102 -3.32 9.14 5.13
N VAL A 103 -3.83 8.88 3.91
CA VAL A 103 -3.05 8.23 2.85
C VAL A 103 -1.79 9.04 2.52
N ARG A 104 -1.92 10.37 2.36
CA ARG A 104 -0.77 11.25 2.14
C ARG A 104 0.26 11.07 3.25
N ARG A 105 -0.17 11.03 4.51
CA ARG A 105 0.76 10.89 5.64
C ARG A 105 1.45 9.54 5.65
N VAL A 106 0.73 8.44 5.40
CA VAL A 106 1.33 7.10 5.23
C VAL A 106 2.42 7.11 4.16
N VAL A 107 2.13 7.69 2.99
CA VAL A 107 3.08 7.79 1.86
C VAL A 107 4.30 8.64 2.23
N THR A 108 4.10 9.80 2.87
CA THR A 108 5.21 10.65 3.33
C THR A 108 6.10 9.89 4.31
N VAL A 109 5.52 9.22 5.31
CA VAL A 109 6.27 8.47 6.32
C VAL A 109 7.07 7.32 5.70
N ALA A 110 6.49 6.63 4.71
CA ALA A 110 7.19 5.60 3.95
C ALA A 110 8.36 6.17 3.14
N LEU A 111 8.16 7.30 2.44
CA LEU A 111 9.20 7.98 1.66
C LEU A 111 10.31 8.60 2.54
N GLU A 112 10.05 8.81 3.82
CA GLU A 112 11.06 9.19 4.83
C GLU A 112 11.86 7.99 5.36
N GLY A 113 11.55 6.76 4.92
CA GLY A 113 12.23 5.54 5.37
C GLY A 113 11.92 5.15 6.82
N ARG A 114 10.85 5.69 7.41
CA ARG A 114 10.44 5.37 8.78
C ARG A 114 9.54 4.13 8.80
N ASP A 115 9.44 3.48 9.96
CA ASP A 115 8.48 2.39 10.16
C ASP A 115 7.04 2.92 10.06
N VAL A 116 6.47 2.74 8.87
CA VAL A 116 5.14 3.25 8.52
C VAL A 116 4.02 2.47 9.21
N VAL A 117 4.24 1.18 9.50
CA VAL A 117 3.27 0.35 10.22
C VAL A 117 3.20 0.77 11.67
N ALA A 118 4.35 0.88 12.35
CA ALA A 118 4.41 1.35 13.73
C ALA A 118 3.87 2.78 13.85
N TRP A 119 4.15 3.65 12.88
CA TRP A 119 3.58 4.99 12.85
C TRP A 119 2.05 4.96 12.68
N ARG A 120 1.52 4.13 11.76
CA ARG A 120 0.08 4.08 11.51
C ARG A 120 -0.66 3.48 12.71
N ASP A 121 -0.11 2.48 13.38
CA ASP A 121 -0.72 1.88 14.57
C ASP A 121 -0.99 2.90 15.69
N GLN A 122 -0.21 3.98 15.77
CA GLN A 122 -0.39 5.07 16.76
C GLN A 122 -1.59 5.97 16.45
N ALA A 123 -2.04 6.05 15.20
CA ALA A 123 -3.15 6.91 14.80
C ALA A 123 -4.54 6.31 15.13
N GLY A 124 -4.59 5.11 15.71
CA GLY A 124 -5.81 4.43 16.13
C GLY A 124 -6.39 3.49 15.07
N PRO A 125 -7.66 3.05 15.23
CA PRO A 125 -8.28 2.09 14.31
C PRO A 125 -8.31 2.59 12.85
N VAL A 126 -8.22 1.65 11.90
CA VAL A 126 -8.37 1.93 10.47
C VAL A 126 -9.82 1.64 10.06
N GLY A 127 -10.55 2.67 9.67
CA GLY A 127 -11.93 2.55 9.20
C GLY A 127 -12.03 1.93 7.80
N ASP A 128 -13.23 1.48 7.43
CA ASP A 128 -13.47 0.82 6.14
C ASP A 128 -13.15 1.71 4.93
N SER A 129 -13.47 3.01 5.01
CA SER A 129 -13.18 3.98 3.96
C SER A 129 -11.67 4.16 3.78
N GLU A 130 -10.95 4.33 4.89
CA GLU A 130 -9.50 4.47 4.90
C GLU A 130 -8.81 3.22 4.35
N ARG A 131 -9.29 2.01 4.68
CA ARG A 131 -8.75 0.77 4.10
C ARG A 131 -8.87 0.77 2.58
N ARG A 132 -10.03 1.13 2.03
CA ARG A 132 -10.21 1.24 0.56
C ARG A 132 -9.29 2.28 -0.05
N ALA A 133 -9.06 3.39 0.66
CA ALA A 133 -8.14 4.43 0.22
C ALA A 133 -6.68 3.96 0.20
N LEU A 134 -6.24 3.23 1.23
CA LEU A 134 -4.91 2.62 1.32
C LEU A 134 -4.71 1.53 0.25
N THR A 135 -5.69 0.65 0.03
CA THR A 135 -5.63 -0.37 -1.03
C THR A 135 -5.58 0.28 -2.42
N SER A 136 -6.35 1.35 -2.64
CA SER A 136 -6.31 2.13 -3.88
C SER A 136 -4.95 2.80 -4.09
N ALA A 137 -4.35 3.33 -3.01
CA ALA A 137 -3.02 3.93 -3.06
C ALA A 137 -1.97 2.87 -3.42
N LEU A 138 -2.00 1.71 -2.76
CA LEU A 138 -1.12 0.59 -3.06
C LEU A 138 -1.23 0.16 -4.54
N ALA A 139 -2.45 -0.01 -5.05
CA ALA A 139 -2.67 -0.36 -6.45
C ALA A 139 -2.01 0.63 -7.44
N LEU A 140 -2.13 1.93 -7.18
CA LEU A 140 -1.52 2.99 -7.99
C LEU A 140 0.01 3.04 -7.85
N ILE A 141 0.54 2.82 -6.65
CA ILE A 141 1.98 2.75 -6.39
C ILE A 141 2.57 1.56 -7.15
N SER A 142 1.91 0.40 -7.09
CA SER A 142 2.35 -0.80 -7.79
C SER A 142 2.33 -0.63 -9.31
N ASP A 143 1.28 -0.02 -9.86
CA ASP A 143 1.21 0.35 -11.29
C ASP A 143 2.34 1.32 -11.68
N PHE A 144 2.66 2.30 -10.84
CA PHE A 144 3.80 3.19 -11.09
C PHE A 144 5.13 2.43 -11.14
N VAL A 145 5.40 1.58 -10.15
CA VAL A 145 6.64 0.78 -10.11
C VAL A 145 6.75 -0.14 -11.33
N ASP A 146 5.67 -0.84 -11.69
CA ASP A 146 5.68 -1.73 -12.86
C ASP A 146 5.90 -0.97 -14.17
N ARG A 147 5.47 0.31 -14.26
CA ARG A 147 5.72 1.16 -15.45
C ARG A 147 7.17 1.65 -15.54
N VAL A 148 7.81 1.91 -14.40
CA VAL A 148 9.20 2.39 -14.36
C VAL A 148 10.18 1.25 -14.57
N ASP A 149 9.97 0.13 -13.88
CA ASP A 149 10.93 -0.97 -13.77
C ASP A 149 10.52 -2.23 -14.54
N GLY A 150 9.40 -2.17 -15.26
CA GLY A 150 8.85 -3.27 -16.05
C GLY A 150 7.84 -4.16 -15.29
N PRO A 151 7.05 -4.96 -16.03
CA PRO A 151 5.96 -5.75 -15.45
C PRO A 151 6.41 -6.69 -14.32
N GLY A 152 5.64 -6.72 -13.22
CA GLY A 152 5.87 -7.57 -12.06
C GLY A 152 7.03 -7.11 -11.17
N SER A 153 7.62 -5.94 -11.43
CA SER A 153 8.71 -5.41 -10.62
C SER A 153 8.23 -5.03 -9.22
N CYS A 154 7.02 -4.50 -9.05
CA CYS A 154 6.49 -4.20 -7.73
C CYS A 154 6.30 -5.47 -6.89
N GLU A 155 5.76 -6.52 -7.49
CA GLU A 155 5.56 -7.81 -6.82
C GLU A 155 6.90 -8.40 -6.34
N ARG A 156 7.91 -8.44 -7.22
CA ARG A 156 9.25 -8.92 -6.86
C ARG A 156 9.86 -8.13 -5.71
N ARG A 157 9.70 -6.80 -5.70
CA ARG A 157 10.21 -5.92 -4.63
C ARG A 157 9.52 -6.17 -3.30
N VAL A 158 8.20 -6.23 -3.32
CA VAL A 158 7.38 -6.54 -2.14
C VAL A 158 7.73 -7.91 -1.57
N LEU A 159 7.83 -8.94 -2.41
CA LEU A 159 8.18 -10.29 -1.99
C LEU A 159 9.60 -10.38 -1.42
N LYS A 160 10.54 -9.63 -2.00
CA LYS A 160 11.89 -9.49 -1.45
C LYS A 160 11.90 -8.79 -0.09
N ALA A 161 11.13 -7.71 0.08
CA ALA A 161 10.98 -7.02 1.35
C ALA A 161 10.36 -7.92 2.43
N LEU A 162 9.41 -8.79 2.04
CA LEU A 162 8.85 -9.82 2.91
C LEU A 162 9.88 -10.88 3.31
N GLY A 163 10.71 -11.33 2.37
CA GLY A 163 11.81 -12.27 2.66
C GLY A 163 12.83 -11.68 3.65
N ASN A 164 13.21 -10.42 3.45
CA ASN A 164 14.16 -9.74 4.35
C ASN A 164 13.59 -9.43 5.75
N ALA A 165 12.27 -9.41 5.92
CA ALA A 165 11.63 -9.19 7.22
C ALA A 165 11.51 -10.48 8.06
N LEU A 166 11.87 -11.63 7.48
CA LEU A 166 11.86 -12.95 8.11
C LEU A 166 13.24 -13.38 8.63
N ASP A 167 14.32 -12.75 8.14
CA ASP A 167 15.71 -12.98 8.53
C ASP A 167 16.14 -12.03 9.68
#